data_AF-A0A4Y1QTX0-F1
#
_entry.id   AF-A0A4Y1QTX0-F1
#
_cell.length_a   1.000
_cell.length_b   1.000
_cell.length_c   1.000
_cell.angle_alpha   90.00
_cell.angle_beta   90.00
_cell.angle_gamma   90.00
#
_symmetry.space_group_name_H-M   'P 1'
#
loop_
_entity.id
_entity.type
_entity.pdbx_description
1 polymer ?
#
loop_
_entity_poly.entity_id
_entity_poly.type
_entity_poly.pdbx_seq_one_letter_code
_entity_poly.pdbx_strand_id
1 'polypeptide(L)'
;MTRNAPTVRNCCFSSLIHQTPNTDLKKASDRRINALVRHLDSSAMDPNNNSSISASPTSAHANSVFAHVVRAPEDPILGVTVAYNKDPSPAKLNLGVGAYRTEEGKPLVLNVVRKAEQLLVNDRSRVKEYLPIVGLADFNKLSAKLILGADSPPIQENRITTVQCLSGTGSLRVGGEFLAKHYHERTIYIPQPTWGNHTKVFTLAGLSVKSYRYYDPATRGLNFQGLLEDLRSAPAGAIVLLHACAHNPTGVDPTLEQWEQIRQLVRSRGLLPFFDSAYQGFASGSLDADAESVRRFAADGGECLIAQSYAKNMGLYGERVGALSIVCKTADVASKVESQVKLVIRPMYSNPPIHGASIVSTILKDRDLFNEWTIELKAMADRIISMRHQLFESLRAKGTPGDWSHIIKQIGMFTFTGLNSEQVAFMTKEYHIYMTSDGRISMAGLSSRTVPHLTEAIHAAVTRVA
;
A
#
# COMPACT_ATOMS: atom_id res chain seq x y z
N MET A 1 -47.05 48.34 -29.76
CA MET A 1 -46.25 49.18 -30.67
C MET A 1 -44.93 48.47 -30.93
N THR A 2 -44.64 48.23 -32.21
CA THR A 2 -43.32 48.00 -32.87
C THR A 2 -42.27 47.09 -32.23
N ARG A 3 -41.52 46.25 -32.93
CA ARG A 3 -41.62 45.43 -34.17
C ARG A 3 -40.19 44.82 -34.32
N ASN A 4 -40.14 43.57 -34.76
CA ASN A 4 -39.12 42.99 -35.66
C ASN A 4 -37.70 42.68 -35.18
N ALA A 5 -37.36 41.39 -35.30
CA ALA A 5 -36.03 40.81 -35.50
C ALA A 5 -35.41 41.24 -36.86
N PRO A 6 -34.12 40.93 -37.17
CA PRO A 6 -33.83 39.61 -37.74
C PRO A 6 -32.43 38.98 -37.47
N THR A 7 -32.41 37.67 -37.72
CA THR A 7 -31.38 36.71 -38.15
C THR A 7 -30.03 37.22 -38.72
N VAL A 8 -28.92 36.53 -38.38
CA VAL A 8 -27.73 36.38 -39.24
C VAL A 8 -27.16 34.95 -39.15
N ARG A 9 -26.80 34.42 -40.33
CA ARG A 9 -26.26 33.08 -40.65
C ARG A 9 -24.72 33.01 -40.56
N ASN A 10 -24.23 31.77 -40.48
CA ASN A 10 -22.88 31.23 -40.71
C ASN A 10 -21.98 31.92 -41.75
N CYS A 11 -20.65 31.90 -41.50
CA CYS A 11 -19.56 31.55 -42.44
C CYS A 11 -18.24 31.42 -41.65
N CYS A 12 -17.59 30.24 -41.57
CA CYS A 12 -16.54 29.75 -42.49
C CYS A 12 -15.38 30.73 -42.72
N PHE A 13 -14.19 30.40 -42.19
CA PHE A 13 -12.89 30.93 -42.65
C PHE A 13 -11.98 29.77 -43.05
N SER A 14 -11.67 29.69 -44.34
CA SER A 14 -10.60 28.91 -44.95
C SER A 14 -10.17 29.62 -46.24
N SER A 15 -8.88 29.49 -46.58
CA SER A 15 -8.24 29.71 -47.89
C SER A 15 -7.92 31.18 -48.25
N LEU A 16 -6.85 31.62 -48.95
CA LEU A 16 -5.78 31.07 -49.82
C LEU A 16 -4.58 32.07 -49.75
N ILE A 17 -3.29 31.69 -49.78
CA ILE A 17 -2.39 31.28 -50.90
C ILE A 17 -2.05 32.38 -51.95
N HIS A 18 -0.74 32.66 -52.09
CA HIS A 18 0.03 32.81 -53.34
C HIS A 18 1.51 32.42 -53.02
N GLN A 19 2.14 31.34 -53.52
CA GLN A 19 2.59 30.90 -54.87
C GLN A 19 3.66 31.83 -55.51
N THR A 20 4.98 31.52 -55.43
CA THR A 20 5.90 30.73 -56.34
C THR A 20 6.59 31.60 -57.43
N PRO A 21 7.73 31.22 -58.10
CA PRO A 21 8.24 29.86 -58.37
C PRO A 21 9.79 29.59 -58.46
N ASN A 22 10.11 28.27 -58.53
CA ASN A 22 11.14 27.54 -59.33
C ASN A 22 12.63 27.99 -59.33
N THR A 23 13.68 27.16 -59.46
CA THR A 23 14.00 25.74 -59.81
C THR A 23 15.51 25.61 -59.48
N ASP A 24 16.13 24.50 -59.08
CA ASP A 24 16.45 23.33 -59.91
C ASP A 24 17.18 22.24 -59.09
N LEU A 25 16.99 21.00 -59.53
CA LEU A 25 17.51 19.76 -58.95
C LEU A 25 18.75 19.24 -59.71
N LYS A 26 19.67 18.63 -58.95
CA LYS A 26 20.53 17.47 -59.28
C LYS A 26 21.61 17.62 -60.38
N LYS A 27 22.87 17.41 -59.96
CA LYS A 27 23.70 16.20 -60.24
C LYS A 27 25.09 16.37 -59.60
N ALA A 28 25.50 15.44 -58.73
CA ALA A 28 26.48 14.38 -59.01
C ALA A 28 27.82 14.72 -58.29
N SER A 29 28.13 14.00 -57.22
CA SER A 29 29.27 13.06 -57.15
C SER A 29 30.63 13.75 -57.33
N ASP A 30 31.36 13.94 -56.23
CA ASP A 30 32.75 13.49 -56.07
C ASP A 30 33.43 14.15 -54.87
N ARG A 31 34.30 13.34 -54.23
CA ARG A 31 35.34 13.68 -53.22
C ARG A 31 35.07 13.18 -51.79
N ARG A 32 35.03 11.85 -51.67
CA ARG A 32 35.90 11.13 -50.72
C ARG A 32 37.14 10.69 -51.51
N ILE A 33 38.33 11.09 -51.07
CA ILE A 33 39.63 10.39 -51.18
C ILE A 33 40.65 11.37 -50.56
N ASN A 34 41.17 10.98 -49.39
CA ASN A 34 42.56 11.20 -48.95
C ASN A 34 42.68 10.75 -47.48
N ALA A 35 42.78 9.44 -47.32
CA ALA A 35 43.53 8.81 -46.24
C ALA A 35 44.57 7.90 -46.91
N LEU A 36 45.66 7.63 -46.19
CA LEU A 36 46.89 6.92 -46.57
C LEU A 36 47.95 7.80 -47.26
N VAL A 37 48.93 8.25 -46.49
CA VAL A 37 50.29 7.68 -46.46
C VAL A 37 51.03 8.39 -45.33
N ARG A 38 51.42 7.62 -44.29
CA ARG A 38 52.49 7.82 -43.29
C ARG A 38 52.01 7.30 -41.94
N HIS A 39 52.17 6.01 -41.75
CA HIS A 39 52.71 5.37 -40.53
C HIS A 39 52.40 3.87 -40.58
N LEU A 40 53.09 3.21 -41.51
CA LEU A 40 53.50 1.83 -41.37
C LEU A 40 54.99 1.86 -41.71
N ASP A 41 55.86 1.82 -40.71
CA ASP A 41 56.90 0.79 -40.66
C ASP A 41 57.69 0.78 -39.33
N SER A 42 57.83 -0.46 -38.85
CA SER A 42 58.88 -1.04 -38.01
C SER A 42 59.12 -0.56 -36.56
N SER A 43 58.66 -1.43 -35.65
CA SER A 43 59.42 -2.13 -34.59
C SER A 43 60.05 -1.37 -33.40
N ALA A 44 59.43 -1.55 -32.23
CA ALA A 44 60.09 -2.07 -31.02
C ALA A 44 59.03 -2.63 -30.04
N MET A 45 59.08 -3.93 -29.75
CA MET A 45 58.25 -4.60 -28.74
C MET A 45 58.88 -4.43 -27.35
N ASP A 46 58.06 -4.09 -26.35
CA ASP A 46 58.38 -4.23 -24.92
C ASP A 46 57.32 -5.18 -24.30
N PRO A 47 57.68 -6.38 -23.81
CA PRO A 47 56.71 -7.43 -23.51
C PRO A 47 56.18 -7.44 -22.05
N ASN A 48 56.31 -6.37 -21.26
CA ASN A 48 55.89 -6.40 -19.84
C ASN A 48 55.07 -5.19 -19.40
N ASN A 49 53.87 -5.01 -19.96
CA ASN A 49 52.88 -4.14 -19.32
C ASN A 49 51.49 -4.80 -19.23
N ASN A 50 51.29 -5.50 -18.12
CA ASN A 50 50.03 -6.10 -17.72
C ASN A 50 49.10 -5.00 -17.16
N SER A 51 48.61 -4.12 -18.02
CA SER A 51 47.48 -3.25 -17.70
C SER A 51 46.22 -3.91 -18.25
N SER A 52 45.43 -4.51 -17.37
CA SER A 52 44.08 -5.00 -17.68
C SER A 52 43.22 -3.81 -18.10
N ILE A 53 43.14 -3.55 -19.40
CA ILE A 53 42.18 -2.64 -19.99
C ILE A 53 40.80 -3.25 -19.75
N SER A 54 40.10 -2.74 -18.74
CA SER A 54 38.69 -3.03 -18.52
C SER A 54 37.92 -2.60 -19.78
N ALA A 55 37.34 -3.59 -20.47
CA ALA A 55 36.49 -3.35 -21.62
C ALA A 55 35.30 -2.48 -21.20
N SER A 56 35.15 -1.34 -21.88
CA SER A 56 34.02 -0.43 -21.75
C SER A 56 32.70 -1.17 -22.04
N PRO A 57 31.62 -1.00 -21.26
CA PRO A 57 30.39 -1.79 -21.36
C PRO A 57 29.53 -1.49 -22.60
N THR A 58 30.09 -0.78 -23.59
CA THR A 58 29.39 -0.34 -24.81
C THR A 58 29.93 -0.97 -26.09
N SER A 59 30.79 -1.99 -26.02
CA SER A 59 31.00 -2.86 -27.18
C SER A 59 29.77 -3.76 -27.36
N ALA A 60 28.92 -3.39 -28.31
CA ALA A 60 27.80 -4.19 -28.79
C ALA A 60 28.30 -5.57 -29.29
N HIS A 61 28.46 -6.51 -28.37
CA HIS A 61 28.45 -7.92 -28.69
C HIS A 61 27.01 -8.34 -28.98
N ALA A 62 26.82 -9.39 -29.77
CA ALA A 62 25.53 -9.94 -30.19
C ALA A 62 24.61 -10.46 -29.04
N ASN A 63 24.86 -10.06 -27.80
CA ASN A 63 24.08 -10.35 -26.61
C ASN A 63 23.27 -9.11 -26.20
N SER A 64 22.03 -9.34 -25.74
CA SER A 64 21.10 -8.29 -25.27
C SER A 64 21.78 -7.29 -24.32
N VAL A 65 21.47 -6.00 -24.45
CA VAL A 65 21.89 -4.95 -23.50
C VAL A 65 21.41 -5.23 -22.07
N PHE A 66 20.44 -6.12 -21.89
CA PHE A 66 19.92 -6.57 -20.60
C PHE A 66 20.47 -7.93 -20.16
N ALA A 67 21.48 -8.48 -20.82
CA ALA A 67 22.03 -9.81 -20.49
C ALA A 67 22.56 -9.93 -19.05
N HIS A 68 22.96 -8.81 -18.44
CA HIS A 68 23.45 -8.74 -17.07
C HIS A 68 22.33 -8.62 -16.02
N VAL A 69 21.08 -8.40 -16.43
CA VAL A 69 19.96 -8.20 -15.51
C VAL A 69 19.59 -9.53 -14.86
N VAL A 70 19.81 -9.62 -13.55
CA VAL A 70 19.47 -10.81 -12.77
C VAL A 70 17.95 -10.89 -12.58
N ARG A 71 17.39 -12.09 -12.66
CA ARG A 71 15.98 -12.34 -12.36
C ARG A 71 15.69 -11.91 -10.92
N ALA A 72 14.71 -11.02 -10.76
CA ALA A 72 14.26 -10.59 -9.44
C ALA A 72 13.66 -11.79 -8.66
N PRO A 73 13.85 -11.84 -7.32
CA PRO A 73 13.18 -12.84 -6.50
C PRO A 73 11.67 -12.65 -6.54
N GLU A 74 10.91 -13.75 -6.40
CA GLU A 74 9.45 -13.67 -6.31
C GLU A 74 9.03 -12.96 -5.01
N ASP A 75 7.92 -12.22 -5.08
CA ASP A 75 7.34 -11.63 -3.87
C ASP A 75 6.77 -12.75 -2.98
N PRO A 76 7.14 -12.82 -1.68
CA PRO A 76 6.73 -13.92 -0.80
C PRO A 76 5.22 -14.10 -0.64
N ILE A 77 4.41 -13.08 -0.92
CA ILE A 77 2.94 -13.16 -0.83
C ILE A 77 2.36 -13.49 -2.21
N LEU A 78 2.85 -12.85 -3.28
CA LEU A 78 2.33 -13.11 -4.64
C LEU A 78 2.76 -14.50 -5.16
N GLY A 79 3.96 -14.95 -4.82
CA GLY A 79 4.46 -16.29 -5.16
C GLY A 79 3.55 -17.41 -4.64
N VAL A 80 2.99 -17.24 -3.43
CA VAL A 80 2.00 -18.17 -2.84
C VAL A 80 0.76 -18.29 -3.73
N THR A 81 0.30 -17.19 -4.31
CA THR A 81 -0.86 -17.21 -5.23
C THR A 81 -0.53 -17.85 -6.58
N VAL A 82 0.67 -17.60 -7.09
CA VAL A 82 1.14 -18.22 -8.33
C VAL A 82 1.22 -19.74 -8.16
N ALA A 83 1.77 -20.22 -7.03
CA ALA A 83 1.83 -21.64 -6.72
C ALA A 83 0.42 -22.25 -6.56
N TYR A 84 -0.46 -21.61 -5.78
CA TYR A 84 -1.86 -22.02 -5.64
C TYR A 84 -2.60 -22.11 -6.99
N ASN A 85 -2.39 -21.16 -7.90
CA ASN A 85 -3.07 -21.18 -9.20
C ASN A 85 -2.60 -22.34 -10.09
N LYS A 86 -1.34 -22.77 -9.95
CA LYS A 86 -0.76 -23.89 -10.70
C LYS A 86 -1.17 -25.26 -10.18
N ASP A 87 -1.59 -25.35 -8.92
CA ASP A 87 -2.02 -26.61 -8.30
C ASP A 87 -3.37 -27.08 -8.90
N PRO A 88 -3.46 -28.30 -9.48
CA PRO A 88 -4.72 -28.82 -10.00
C PRO A 88 -5.63 -29.43 -8.91
N SER A 89 -5.14 -29.58 -7.68
CA SER A 89 -5.87 -30.25 -6.60
C SER A 89 -7.20 -29.56 -6.30
N PRO A 90 -8.32 -30.31 -6.20
CA PRO A 90 -9.61 -29.75 -5.80
C PRO A 90 -9.66 -29.37 -4.32
N ALA A 91 -8.69 -29.83 -3.51
CA ALA A 91 -8.60 -29.57 -2.07
C ALA A 91 -7.73 -28.33 -1.75
N LYS A 92 -7.20 -27.64 -2.76
CA LYS A 92 -6.29 -26.52 -2.55
C LYS A 92 -6.96 -25.33 -1.87
N LEU A 93 -6.22 -24.67 -0.98
CA LEU A 93 -6.70 -23.52 -0.21
C LEU A 93 -5.66 -22.41 -0.20
N ASN A 94 -6.04 -21.19 -0.57
CA ASN A 94 -5.17 -20.01 -0.52
C ASN A 94 -5.44 -19.18 0.73
N LEU A 95 -4.51 -19.22 1.67
CA LEU A 95 -4.48 -18.41 2.88
C LEU A 95 -3.33 -17.38 2.87
N GLY A 96 -2.63 -17.22 1.75
CA GLY A 96 -1.53 -16.26 1.62
C GLY A 96 -2.02 -14.83 1.44
N VAL A 97 -3.01 -14.61 0.58
CA VAL A 97 -3.43 -13.25 0.18
C VAL A 97 -4.36 -12.61 1.20
N GLY A 98 -4.04 -11.39 1.61
CA GLY A 98 -4.89 -10.52 2.42
C GLY A 98 -6.00 -9.84 1.60
N ALA A 99 -6.86 -10.64 0.98
CA ALA A 99 -8.04 -10.14 0.26
C ALA A 99 -9.26 -10.96 0.66
N TYR A 100 -10.36 -10.27 0.93
CA TYR A 100 -11.60 -10.89 1.40
C TYR A 100 -12.20 -11.81 0.33
N ARG A 101 -12.79 -12.92 0.79
CA ARG A 101 -13.48 -13.90 -0.05
C ARG A 101 -14.89 -14.20 0.50
N THR A 102 -15.78 -14.59 -0.40
CA THR A 102 -17.10 -15.16 -0.04
C THR A 102 -16.94 -16.55 0.56
N GLU A 103 -18.04 -17.15 1.01
CA GLU A 103 -18.05 -18.52 1.56
C GLU A 103 -17.57 -19.56 0.52
N GLU A 104 -17.78 -19.29 -0.77
CA GLU A 104 -17.31 -20.09 -1.91
C GLU A 104 -15.87 -19.77 -2.31
N GLY A 105 -15.15 -18.93 -1.56
CA GLY A 105 -13.76 -18.57 -1.85
C GLY A 105 -13.60 -17.59 -3.02
N LYS A 106 -14.68 -16.90 -3.46
CA LYS A 106 -14.64 -15.95 -4.59
C LYS A 106 -14.36 -14.52 -4.13
N PRO A 107 -13.75 -13.66 -4.98
CA PRO A 107 -13.66 -12.22 -4.69
C PRO A 107 -15.05 -11.60 -4.49
N LEU A 108 -15.18 -10.70 -3.50
CA LEU A 108 -16.39 -9.95 -3.23
C LEU A 108 -16.25 -8.51 -3.73
N VAL A 109 -17.19 -8.06 -4.56
CA VAL A 109 -17.47 -6.64 -4.77
C VAL A 109 -18.68 -6.29 -3.92
N LEU A 110 -18.59 -5.20 -3.16
CA LEU A 110 -19.65 -4.71 -2.28
C LEU A 110 -20.85 -4.18 -3.08
N ASN A 111 -22.09 -4.37 -2.60
CA ASN A 111 -23.25 -3.89 -3.36
C ASN A 111 -23.31 -2.37 -3.37
N VAL A 112 -22.92 -1.73 -2.27
CA VAL A 112 -22.80 -0.27 -2.20
C VAL A 112 -21.79 0.27 -3.23
N VAL A 113 -20.71 -0.47 -3.50
CA VAL A 113 -19.73 -0.11 -4.53
C VAL A 113 -20.37 -0.23 -5.91
N ARG A 114 -21.08 -1.32 -6.21
CA ARG A 114 -21.81 -1.47 -7.48
C ARG A 114 -22.82 -0.34 -7.69
N LYS A 115 -23.56 0.05 -6.64
CA LYS A 115 -24.51 1.16 -6.69
C LYS A 115 -23.80 2.48 -6.98
N ALA A 116 -22.71 2.77 -6.28
CA ALA A 116 -21.90 3.96 -6.54
C ALA A 116 -21.38 3.95 -7.99
N GLU A 117 -20.85 2.84 -8.49
CA GLU A 117 -20.41 2.72 -9.89
C GLU A 117 -21.55 2.97 -10.89
N GLN A 118 -22.75 2.45 -10.62
CA GLN A 118 -23.92 2.68 -11.47
C GLN A 118 -24.33 4.16 -11.48
N LEU A 119 -24.30 4.85 -10.34
CA LEU A 119 -24.54 6.30 -10.30
C LEU A 119 -23.49 7.04 -11.13
N LEU A 120 -22.23 6.66 -10.94
CA LEU A 120 -21.07 7.27 -11.57
C LEU A 120 -21.03 7.09 -13.10
N VAL A 121 -21.47 5.96 -13.64
CA VAL A 121 -21.51 5.71 -15.10
C VAL A 121 -22.69 6.38 -15.78
N ASN A 122 -23.81 6.58 -15.06
CA ASN A 122 -25.01 7.22 -15.61
C ASN A 122 -24.99 8.75 -15.55
N ASP A 123 -24.07 9.34 -14.77
CA ASP A 123 -23.89 10.78 -14.72
C ASP A 123 -23.20 11.30 -16.00
N ARG A 124 -24.02 11.85 -16.91
CA ARG A 124 -23.60 12.42 -18.20
C ARG A 124 -22.73 13.67 -18.09
N SER A 125 -22.67 14.30 -16.92
CA SER A 125 -21.81 15.47 -16.70
C SER A 125 -20.35 15.10 -16.47
N ARG A 126 -20.07 13.83 -16.17
CA ARG A 126 -18.72 13.36 -15.84
C ARG A 126 -17.87 13.20 -17.08
N VAL A 127 -16.63 13.64 -16.94
CA VAL A 127 -15.57 13.52 -17.95
C VAL A 127 -14.38 12.76 -17.37
N LYS A 128 -13.42 12.39 -18.22
CA LYS A 128 -12.19 11.67 -17.84
C LYS A 128 -10.96 12.59 -17.88
N GLU A 129 -11.16 13.87 -17.59
CA GLU A 129 -10.10 14.87 -17.52
C GLU A 129 -9.15 14.62 -16.36
N TYR A 130 -7.95 15.20 -16.45
CA TYR A 130 -6.96 15.13 -15.38
C TYR A 130 -7.48 15.74 -14.08
N LEU A 131 -7.19 15.06 -12.97
CA LEU A 131 -7.39 15.64 -11.64
C LEU A 131 -6.27 16.64 -11.30
N PRO A 132 -6.51 17.55 -10.34
CA PRO A 132 -5.43 18.25 -9.65
C PRO A 132 -4.39 17.27 -9.10
N ILE A 133 -3.14 17.73 -8.90
CA ILE A 133 -2.04 16.91 -8.35
C ILE A 133 -2.43 16.25 -7.02
N VAL A 134 -3.17 16.98 -6.18
CA VAL A 134 -3.65 16.50 -4.87
C VAL A 134 -4.83 15.55 -4.97
N GLY A 135 -5.39 15.34 -6.17
CA GLY A 135 -6.55 14.50 -6.43
C GLY A 135 -7.89 15.21 -6.24
N LEU A 136 -8.93 14.41 -6.01
CA LEU A 136 -10.31 14.88 -5.89
C LEU A 136 -10.55 15.55 -4.53
N ALA A 137 -10.99 16.81 -4.53
CA ALA A 137 -11.15 17.60 -3.30
C ALA A 137 -12.14 16.98 -2.30
N ASP A 138 -13.29 16.51 -2.79
CA ASP A 138 -14.29 15.82 -1.95
C ASP A 138 -13.71 14.54 -1.33
N PHE A 139 -12.95 13.75 -2.09
CA PHE A 139 -12.28 12.55 -1.59
C PHE A 139 -11.31 12.89 -0.45
N ASN A 140 -10.45 13.90 -0.64
CA ASN A 140 -9.47 14.29 0.37
C ASN A 140 -10.16 14.75 1.67
N LYS A 141 -11.18 15.60 1.57
CA LYS A 141 -11.96 16.09 2.72
C LYS A 141 -12.66 14.95 3.46
N LEU A 142 -13.31 14.05 2.73
CA LEU A 142 -14.06 12.92 3.32
C LEU A 142 -13.10 11.89 3.95
N SER A 143 -11.93 11.64 3.33
CA SER A 143 -10.91 10.74 3.89
C SER A 143 -10.32 11.27 5.20
N ALA A 144 -10.04 12.58 5.28
CA ALA A 144 -9.57 13.19 6.52
C ALA A 144 -10.62 13.06 7.64
N LYS A 145 -11.89 13.34 7.32
CA LYS A 145 -13.02 13.19 8.27
C LYS A 145 -13.20 11.75 8.74
N LEU A 146 -13.07 10.77 7.86
CA LEU A 146 -13.25 9.35 8.19
C LEU A 146 -12.26 8.88 9.27
N ILE A 147 -10.97 9.19 9.11
CA ILE A 147 -9.96 8.73 10.07
C ILE A 147 -9.91 9.60 11.33
N LEU A 148 -9.99 10.93 11.20
CA LEU A 148 -9.81 11.84 12.34
C LEU A 148 -11.09 12.10 13.12
N GLY A 149 -12.26 11.86 12.52
CA GLY A 149 -13.55 12.31 13.04
C GLY A 149 -13.86 13.75 12.62
N ALA A 150 -15.13 14.02 12.32
CA ALA A 150 -15.58 15.31 11.77
C ALA A 150 -15.31 16.49 12.72
N ASP A 151 -15.34 16.25 14.02
CA ASP A 151 -15.16 17.26 15.07
C ASP A 151 -13.71 17.38 15.55
N SER A 152 -12.76 16.76 14.85
CA SER A 152 -11.35 16.79 15.27
C SER A 152 -10.77 18.21 15.19
N PRO A 153 -10.05 18.68 16.22
CA PRO A 153 -9.44 20.01 16.22
C PRO A 153 -8.56 20.30 14.99
N PRO A 154 -7.72 19.37 14.49
CA PRO A 154 -6.95 19.64 13.29
C PRO A 154 -7.78 19.92 12.02
N ILE A 155 -9.00 19.38 11.91
CA ILE A 155 -9.92 19.70 10.81
C ILE A 155 -10.49 21.10 11.00
N GLN A 156 -10.99 21.41 12.19
CA GLN A 156 -11.61 22.72 12.48
C GLN A 156 -10.62 23.88 12.33
N GLU A 157 -9.35 23.64 12.68
CA GLU A 157 -8.26 24.61 12.65
C GLU A 157 -7.51 24.64 11.30
N ASN A 158 -7.98 23.89 10.29
CA ASN A 158 -7.36 23.76 8.96
C ASN A 158 -5.87 23.36 8.99
N ARG A 159 -5.48 22.51 9.95
CA ARG A 159 -4.10 22.07 10.17
C ARG A 159 -3.73 20.79 9.42
N ILE A 160 -4.54 20.35 8.46
CA ILE A 160 -4.32 19.08 7.77
C ILE A 160 -4.16 19.33 6.28
N THR A 161 -3.08 18.81 5.73
CA THR A 161 -2.96 18.56 4.30
C THR A 161 -3.42 17.15 4.01
N THR A 162 -4.39 16.96 3.12
CA THR A 162 -4.75 15.63 2.61
C THR A 162 -4.63 15.57 1.10
N VAL A 163 -3.91 14.58 0.61
CA VAL A 163 -3.73 14.31 -0.82
C VAL A 163 -4.14 12.88 -1.14
N GLN A 164 -4.71 12.69 -2.33
CA GLN A 164 -5.03 11.37 -2.84
C GLN A 164 -3.75 10.69 -3.36
N CYS A 165 -3.60 9.42 -3.01
CA CYS A 165 -2.44 8.60 -3.37
C CYS A 165 -2.87 7.24 -3.94
N LEU A 166 -1.90 6.52 -4.50
CA LEU A 166 -2.07 5.16 -5.04
C LEU A 166 -2.21 4.13 -3.91
N SER A 167 -3.35 4.17 -3.21
CA SER A 167 -3.64 3.37 -2.02
C SER A 167 -2.63 3.62 -0.88
N GLY A 168 -2.63 2.76 0.13
CA GLY A 168 -1.73 2.86 1.28
C GLY A 168 -0.25 2.82 0.87
N THR A 169 0.12 1.94 -0.07
CA THR A 169 1.50 1.88 -0.60
C THR A 169 1.96 3.20 -1.19
N GLY A 170 1.11 3.84 -2.00
CA GLY A 170 1.40 5.17 -2.57
C GLY A 170 1.50 6.24 -1.49
N SER A 171 0.58 6.23 -0.52
CA SER A 171 0.60 7.16 0.62
C SER A 171 1.89 7.05 1.44
N LEU A 172 2.33 5.83 1.75
CA LEU A 172 3.58 5.56 2.46
C LEU A 172 4.80 6.02 1.63
N ARG A 173 4.82 5.75 0.32
CA ARG A 173 5.93 6.14 -0.55
C ARG A 173 6.05 7.65 -0.71
N VAL A 174 4.93 8.36 -0.87
CA VAL A 174 4.88 9.83 -0.96
C VAL A 174 5.26 10.46 0.38
N GLY A 175 4.68 9.98 1.49
CA GLY A 175 4.99 10.49 2.83
C GLY A 175 6.45 10.25 3.22
N GLY A 176 7.00 9.08 2.90
CA GLY A 176 8.41 8.76 3.13
C GLY A 176 9.35 9.68 2.35
N GLU A 177 9.05 10.00 1.09
CA GLU A 177 9.91 10.89 0.29
C GLU A 177 9.83 12.33 0.75
N PHE A 178 8.63 12.78 1.14
CA PHE A 178 8.44 14.09 1.73
C PHE A 178 9.30 14.22 3.00
N LEU A 179 9.26 13.23 3.89
CA LEU A 179 10.10 13.22 5.10
C LEU A 179 11.59 13.18 4.77
N ALA A 180 12.03 12.36 3.81
CA ALA A 180 13.44 12.30 3.42
C ALA A 180 13.99 13.64 2.89
N LYS A 181 13.14 14.45 2.26
CA LYS A 181 13.51 15.78 1.73
C LYS A 181 13.45 16.89 2.77
N HIS A 182 12.46 16.87 3.66
CA HIS A 182 12.12 18.04 4.48
C HIS A 182 12.23 17.83 5.99
N TYR A 183 12.30 16.59 6.46
CA TYR A 183 12.39 16.29 7.88
C TYR A 183 13.85 16.12 8.31
N HIS A 184 14.17 16.61 9.51
CA HIS A 184 15.55 16.74 9.99
C HIS A 184 16.15 15.39 10.40
N GLU A 185 15.33 14.47 10.90
CA GLU A 185 15.72 13.10 11.23
C GLU A 185 15.16 12.14 10.18
N ARG A 186 16.00 11.25 9.65
CA ARG A 186 15.67 10.38 8.51
C ARG A 186 15.56 8.91 8.90
N THR A 187 15.70 8.61 10.18
CA THR A 187 15.55 7.26 10.71
C THR A 187 14.08 6.96 10.98
N ILE A 188 13.56 5.91 10.34
CA ILE A 188 12.23 5.37 10.61
C ILE A 188 12.34 4.03 11.34
N TYR A 189 11.62 3.92 12.45
CA TYR A 189 11.46 2.72 13.24
C TYR A 189 10.18 2.00 12.82
N ILE A 190 10.29 0.74 12.40
CA ILE A 190 9.17 -0.12 12.01
C ILE A 190 9.02 -1.31 12.98
N PRO A 191 7.81 -1.84 13.23
CA PRO A 191 7.65 -2.94 14.17
C PRO A 191 8.33 -4.21 13.63
N GLN A 192 8.76 -5.09 14.54
CA GLN A 192 9.28 -6.41 14.20
C GLN A 192 8.35 -7.53 14.71
N PRO A 193 7.76 -8.35 13.80
CA PRO A 193 7.73 -8.18 12.33
C PRO A 193 6.79 -7.04 11.90
N THR A 194 6.73 -6.75 10.60
CA THR A 194 5.77 -5.81 9.99
C THR A 194 5.39 -6.26 8.58
N TRP A 195 4.55 -5.50 7.87
CA TRP A 195 4.22 -5.78 6.48
C TRP A 195 5.49 -5.75 5.62
N GLY A 196 5.76 -6.84 4.90
CA GLY A 196 7.04 -7.09 4.23
C GLY A 196 7.48 -6.04 3.19
N ASN A 197 6.61 -5.12 2.80
CA ASN A 197 6.96 -4.04 1.88
C ASN A 197 7.42 -2.75 2.58
N HIS A 198 7.25 -2.59 3.91
CA HIS A 198 7.63 -1.37 4.62
C HIS A 198 9.10 -1.03 4.45
N THR A 199 10.00 -1.99 4.69
CA THR A 199 11.45 -1.78 4.52
C THR A 199 11.79 -1.30 3.12
N LYS A 200 11.21 -1.92 2.09
CA LYS A 200 11.45 -1.55 0.67
C LYS A 200 10.95 -0.14 0.38
N VAL A 201 9.71 0.16 0.77
CA VAL A 201 9.07 1.47 0.53
C VAL A 201 9.88 2.59 1.15
N PHE A 202 10.27 2.47 2.43
CA PHE A 202 10.96 3.55 3.13
C PHE A 202 12.43 3.68 2.75
N THR A 203 13.13 2.58 2.48
CA THR A 203 14.50 2.62 1.95
C THR A 203 14.53 3.33 0.60
N LEU A 204 13.62 2.96 -0.33
CA LEU A 204 13.52 3.59 -1.65
C LEU A 204 12.96 5.03 -1.60
N ALA A 205 12.35 5.43 -0.49
CA ALA A 205 11.96 6.80 -0.23
C ALA A 205 13.13 7.67 0.28
N GLY A 206 14.27 7.06 0.63
CA GLY A 206 15.45 7.76 1.12
C GLY A 206 15.57 7.83 2.65
N LEU A 207 14.80 7.03 3.39
CA LEU A 207 14.89 6.93 4.84
C LEU A 207 15.80 5.77 5.28
N SER A 208 16.42 5.93 6.45
CA SER A 208 17.15 4.84 7.12
C SER A 208 16.18 4.01 7.95
N VAL A 209 16.04 2.73 7.64
CA VAL A 209 15.08 1.85 8.33
C VAL A 209 15.74 1.14 9.51
N LYS A 210 15.14 1.26 10.70
CA LYS A 210 15.43 0.48 11.90
C LYS A 210 14.16 -0.21 12.39
N SER A 211 14.31 -1.16 13.29
CA SER A 211 13.19 -1.92 13.86
C SER A 211 13.02 -1.66 15.36
N TYR A 212 11.82 -1.87 15.87
CA TYR A 212 11.53 -1.98 17.30
C TYR A 212 10.79 -3.28 17.61
N ARG A 213 11.03 -3.86 18.78
CA ARG A 213 10.36 -5.07 19.25
C ARG A 213 8.84 -4.85 19.30
N TYR A 214 8.08 -5.80 18.76
CA TYR A 214 6.62 -5.72 18.71
C TYR A 214 5.97 -7.05 19.08
N TYR A 215 6.29 -8.12 18.37
CA TYR A 215 5.71 -9.44 18.64
C TYR A 215 6.62 -10.26 19.55
N ASP A 216 6.03 -10.94 20.53
CA ASP A 216 6.72 -11.92 21.36
C ASP A 216 6.31 -13.35 20.94
N PRO A 217 7.20 -14.14 20.32
CA PRO A 217 6.91 -15.52 19.94
C PRO A 217 6.53 -16.43 21.11
N ALA A 218 7.03 -16.16 22.32
CA ALA A 218 6.76 -17.00 23.49
C ALA A 218 5.32 -16.85 23.97
N THR A 219 4.80 -15.62 23.99
CA THR A 219 3.41 -15.33 24.40
C THR A 219 2.44 -15.25 23.23
N ARG A 220 2.95 -15.20 21.98
CA ARG A 220 2.21 -14.92 20.75
C ARG A 220 1.41 -13.60 20.81
N GLY A 221 1.87 -12.68 21.65
CA GLY A 221 1.25 -11.39 21.96
C GLY A 221 2.20 -10.21 21.72
N LEU A 222 1.88 -9.07 22.35
CA LEU A 222 2.65 -7.84 22.21
C LEU A 222 3.83 -7.85 23.19
N ASN A 223 5.05 -7.73 22.69
CA ASN A 223 6.24 -7.40 23.46
C ASN A 223 6.22 -5.92 23.87
N PHE A 224 5.29 -5.58 24.77
CA PHE A 224 5.04 -4.19 25.14
C PHE A 224 6.25 -3.53 25.81
N GLN A 225 6.95 -4.24 26.68
CA GLN A 225 8.14 -3.69 27.35
C GLN A 225 9.27 -3.44 26.36
N GLY A 226 9.55 -4.40 25.47
CA GLY A 226 10.57 -4.23 24.44
C GLY A 226 10.25 -3.08 23.49
N LEU A 227 8.97 -2.91 23.12
CA LEU A 227 8.50 -1.77 22.35
C LEU A 227 8.85 -0.45 23.04
N LEU A 228 8.50 -0.30 24.32
CA LEU A 228 8.76 0.94 25.06
C LEU A 228 10.26 1.20 25.24
N GLU A 229 11.06 0.17 25.50
CA GLU A 229 12.52 0.27 25.62
C GLU A 229 13.17 0.78 24.32
N ASP A 230 12.79 0.20 23.18
CA ASP A 230 13.36 0.54 21.87
C ASP A 230 12.97 1.95 21.44
N LEU A 231 11.69 2.32 21.61
CA LEU A 231 11.23 3.68 21.30
C LEU A 231 11.82 4.73 22.26
N ARG A 232 12.04 4.39 23.54
CA ARG A 232 12.73 5.29 24.48
C ARG A 232 14.19 5.51 24.07
N SER A 233 14.82 4.50 23.48
CA SER A 233 16.21 4.56 23.03
C SER A 233 16.39 5.19 21.64
N ALA A 234 15.29 5.41 20.91
CA ALA A 234 15.32 6.09 19.62
C ALA A 234 15.83 7.54 19.77
N PRO A 235 16.58 8.04 18.76
CA PRO A 235 17.00 9.43 18.75
C PRO A 235 15.79 10.36 18.68
N ALA A 236 15.90 11.55 19.29
CA ALA A 236 14.84 12.55 19.24
C ALA A 236 14.54 12.92 17.78
N GLY A 237 13.26 13.09 17.45
CA GLY A 237 12.83 13.29 16.07
C GLY A 237 12.72 12.02 15.24
N ALA A 238 13.09 10.82 15.73
CA ALA A 238 12.92 9.62 14.91
C ALA A 238 11.47 9.40 14.50
N ILE A 239 11.27 8.92 13.27
CA ILE A 239 9.95 8.60 12.73
C ILE A 239 9.57 7.22 13.27
N VAL A 240 8.34 7.05 13.75
CA VAL A 240 7.83 5.76 14.24
C VAL A 240 6.65 5.35 13.40
N LEU A 241 6.81 4.26 12.63
CA LEU A 241 5.71 3.65 11.90
C LEU A 241 4.81 2.88 12.87
N LEU A 242 3.53 3.22 12.89
CA LEU A 242 2.52 2.60 13.73
C LEU A 242 1.40 2.05 12.85
N HIS A 243 0.98 0.82 13.07
CA HIS A 243 -0.24 0.31 12.43
C HIS A 243 -1.43 0.85 13.23
N ALA A 244 -2.38 1.51 12.57
CA ALA A 244 -3.52 2.13 13.26
C ALA A 244 -4.36 1.08 14.00
N CYS A 245 -4.60 -0.05 13.34
CA CYS A 245 -5.24 -1.24 13.89
C CYS A 245 -4.92 -2.45 12.97
N ALA A 246 -5.27 -3.65 13.44
CA ALA A 246 -5.09 -4.92 12.76
C ALA A 246 -3.68 -5.08 12.20
N HIS A 247 -2.70 -5.10 13.10
CA HIS A 247 -1.29 -5.23 12.75
C HIS A 247 -1.05 -6.36 11.75
N ASN A 248 -0.34 -6.07 10.67
CA ASN A 248 0.03 -7.03 9.64
C ASN A 248 1.54 -7.29 9.79
N PRO A 249 1.98 -8.53 10.08
CA PRO A 249 1.26 -9.79 9.86
C PRO A 249 0.54 -10.40 11.07
N THR A 250 0.73 -9.84 12.27
CA THR A 250 0.51 -10.62 13.51
C THR A 250 -0.93 -10.68 14.00
N GLY A 251 -1.76 -9.70 13.64
CA GLY A 251 -3.08 -9.47 14.23
C GLY A 251 -3.04 -9.06 15.70
N VAL A 252 -1.86 -8.77 16.27
CA VAL A 252 -1.73 -8.33 17.67
C VAL A 252 -1.73 -6.81 17.69
N ASP A 253 -2.65 -6.20 18.44
CA ASP A 253 -2.72 -4.75 18.62
C ASP A 253 -2.54 -4.36 20.09
N PRO A 254 -1.99 -3.16 20.39
CA PRO A 254 -1.99 -2.63 21.74
C PRO A 254 -3.41 -2.36 22.26
N THR A 255 -3.62 -2.53 23.56
CA THR A 255 -4.85 -2.07 24.23
C THR A 255 -4.92 -0.54 24.27
N LEU A 256 -6.07 0.03 24.66
CA LEU A 256 -6.22 1.48 24.78
C LEU A 256 -5.26 2.09 25.81
N GLU A 257 -5.04 1.39 26.92
CA GLU A 257 -4.11 1.80 27.98
C GLU A 257 -2.66 1.74 27.48
N GLN A 258 -2.32 0.73 26.68
CA GLN A 258 -1.02 0.61 26.06
C GLN A 258 -0.80 1.69 25.00
N TRP A 259 -1.81 1.99 24.17
CA TRP A 259 -1.76 3.08 23.21
C TRP A 259 -1.52 4.43 23.87
N GLU A 260 -2.13 4.68 25.03
CA GLU A 260 -1.91 5.91 25.79
C GLU A 260 -0.46 6.01 26.29
N GLN A 261 0.12 4.93 26.79
CA GLN A 261 1.53 4.89 27.18
C GLN A 261 2.48 5.09 25.99
N ILE A 262 2.18 4.46 24.84
CA ILE A 262 2.95 4.65 23.60
C ILE A 262 2.88 6.12 23.16
N ARG A 263 1.69 6.74 23.19
CA ARG A 263 1.50 8.15 22.86
C ARG A 263 2.34 9.05 23.76
N GLN A 264 2.25 8.88 25.07
CA GLN A 264 3.04 9.66 26.03
C GLN A 264 4.54 9.52 25.79
N LEU A 265 5.02 8.31 25.50
CA LEU A 265 6.43 8.06 25.18
C LEU A 265 6.84 8.77 23.88
N VAL A 266 6.09 8.59 22.80
CA VAL A 266 6.36 9.24 21.49
C VAL A 266 6.42 10.76 21.66
N ARG A 267 5.49 11.36 22.42
CA ARG A 267 5.48 12.80 22.68
C ARG A 267 6.65 13.25 23.54
N SER A 268 6.92 12.59 24.67
CA SER A 268 8.01 12.97 25.58
C SER A 268 9.40 12.85 24.96
N ARG A 269 9.57 11.95 23.99
CA ARG A 269 10.81 11.74 23.22
C ARG A 269 10.89 12.59 21.96
N GLY A 270 9.86 13.39 21.65
CA GLY A 270 9.79 14.19 20.44
C GLY A 270 9.84 13.37 19.15
N LEU A 271 9.29 12.14 19.16
CA LEU A 271 9.25 11.26 18.00
C LEU A 271 8.07 11.63 17.08
N LEU A 272 8.21 11.36 15.78
CA LEU A 272 7.18 11.66 14.78
C LEU A 272 6.39 10.39 14.40
N PRO A 273 5.12 10.26 14.81
CA PRO A 273 4.29 9.12 14.43
C PRO A 273 3.87 9.19 12.95
N PHE A 274 4.03 8.06 12.25
CA PHE A 274 3.48 7.82 10.92
C PHE A 274 2.56 6.59 10.99
N PHE A 275 1.26 6.80 10.87
CA PHE A 275 0.27 5.74 10.89
C PHE A 275 0.06 5.10 9.52
N ASP A 276 0.08 3.77 9.45
CA ASP A 276 -0.49 2.97 8.36
C ASP A 276 -1.88 2.47 8.76
N SER A 277 -2.91 2.96 8.05
CA SER A 277 -4.32 2.64 8.27
C SER A 277 -4.92 1.96 7.04
N ALA A 278 -4.70 0.65 6.94
CA ALA A 278 -5.19 -0.17 5.82
C ALA A 278 -6.46 -0.97 6.13
N TYR A 279 -6.87 -1.04 7.39
CA TYR A 279 -7.90 -1.96 7.89
C TYR A 279 -9.01 -1.27 8.72
N GLN A 280 -9.13 0.05 8.68
CA GLN A 280 -10.14 0.79 9.46
C GLN A 280 -11.57 0.26 9.20
N GLY A 281 -12.25 -0.13 10.28
CA GLY A 281 -13.58 -0.76 10.32
C GLY A 281 -13.59 -2.25 10.00
N PHE A 282 -12.47 -2.80 9.49
CA PHE A 282 -12.33 -4.20 9.13
C PHE A 282 -11.76 -5.06 10.27
N ALA A 283 -11.30 -4.43 11.36
CA ALA A 283 -10.76 -5.12 12.52
C ALA A 283 -11.85 -5.41 13.55
N SER A 284 -12.54 -4.38 14.04
CA SER A 284 -13.62 -4.50 15.04
C SER A 284 -15.04 -4.49 14.45
N GLY A 285 -15.18 -4.12 13.17
CA GLY A 285 -16.49 -3.77 12.59
C GLY A 285 -16.94 -2.33 12.88
N SER A 286 -16.11 -1.53 13.58
CA SER A 286 -16.37 -0.12 13.88
C SER A 286 -15.28 0.77 13.30
N LEU A 287 -15.67 1.73 12.46
CA LEU A 287 -14.75 2.71 11.87
C LEU A 287 -14.10 3.60 12.94
N ASP A 288 -14.84 3.90 14.02
CA ASP A 288 -14.38 4.80 15.08
C ASP A 288 -13.42 4.09 16.04
N ALA A 289 -13.75 2.87 16.46
CA ALA A 289 -12.86 2.08 17.33
C ALA A 289 -11.53 1.80 16.63
N ASP A 290 -11.58 1.45 15.34
CA ASP A 290 -10.39 1.13 14.54
C ASP A 290 -9.54 2.38 14.20
N ALA A 291 -10.05 3.59 14.45
CA ALA A 291 -9.33 4.86 14.26
C ALA A 291 -8.84 5.49 15.57
N GLU A 292 -9.14 4.87 16.72
CA GLU A 292 -8.95 5.50 18.02
C GLU A 292 -7.48 5.82 18.31
N SER A 293 -6.55 4.94 17.92
CA SER A 293 -5.10 5.16 18.05
C SER A 293 -4.67 6.45 17.33
N VAL A 294 -5.12 6.65 16.08
CA VAL A 294 -4.83 7.84 15.28
C VAL A 294 -5.43 9.09 15.92
N ARG A 295 -6.70 9.01 16.33
CA ARG A 295 -7.44 10.14 16.92
C ARG A 295 -6.82 10.60 18.24
N ARG A 296 -6.39 9.68 19.10
CA ARG A 296 -5.69 10.00 20.36
C ARG A 296 -4.41 10.80 20.12
N PHE A 297 -3.63 10.42 19.11
CA PHE A 297 -2.42 11.16 18.75
C PHE A 297 -2.74 12.51 18.11
N ALA A 298 -3.81 12.63 17.33
CA ALA A 298 -4.17 13.91 16.71
C ALA A 298 -4.82 14.91 17.71
N ALA A 299 -5.53 14.40 18.72
CA ALA A 299 -6.28 15.20 19.68
C ALA A 299 -5.41 16.03 20.64
N ASP A 300 -4.16 15.60 20.90
CA ASP A 300 -3.23 16.32 21.77
C ASP A 300 -2.52 17.51 21.08
N GLY A 301 -2.91 17.84 19.85
CA GLY A 301 -2.30 18.90 19.04
C GLY A 301 -0.92 18.54 18.47
N GLY A 302 -0.48 17.29 18.61
CA GLY A 302 0.74 16.80 18.02
C GLY A 302 0.64 16.56 16.52
N GLU A 303 1.81 16.60 15.86
CA GLU A 303 1.94 16.34 14.42
C GLU A 303 2.03 14.84 14.16
N CYS A 304 1.51 14.41 13.01
CA CYS A 304 1.56 13.02 12.55
C CYS A 304 1.32 12.91 11.04
N LEU A 305 1.71 11.79 10.47
CA LEU A 305 1.35 11.38 9.10
C LEU A 305 0.42 10.17 9.17
N ILE A 306 -0.50 10.07 8.22
CA ILE A 306 -1.50 9.00 8.16
C ILE A 306 -1.66 8.54 6.71
N ALA A 307 -1.25 7.31 6.43
CA ALA A 307 -1.47 6.62 5.17
C ALA A 307 -2.76 5.79 5.26
N GLN A 308 -3.81 6.21 4.54
CA GLN A 308 -5.09 5.51 4.48
C GLN A 308 -5.23 4.69 3.21
N SER A 309 -5.80 3.49 3.31
CA SER A 309 -6.09 2.62 2.16
C SER A 309 -7.55 2.18 2.12
N TYR A 310 -8.19 2.31 0.95
CA TYR A 310 -9.55 1.81 0.70
C TYR A 310 -9.59 0.41 0.08
N ALA A 311 -8.43 -0.24 -0.07
CA ALA A 311 -8.34 -1.52 -0.74
C ALA A 311 -9.13 -2.64 -0.02
N LYS A 312 -9.21 -2.59 1.32
CA LYS A 312 -9.82 -3.67 2.12
C LYS A 312 -11.22 -3.31 2.57
N ASN A 313 -11.37 -2.21 3.30
CA ASN A 313 -12.64 -1.79 3.88
C ASN A 313 -13.74 -1.47 2.84
N MET A 314 -13.40 -1.07 1.62
CA MET A 314 -14.34 -0.93 0.50
C MET A 314 -14.14 -1.97 -0.61
N GLY A 315 -13.22 -2.93 -0.43
CA GLY A 315 -12.92 -3.93 -1.46
C GLY A 315 -12.30 -3.39 -2.75
N LEU A 316 -11.79 -2.15 -2.76
CA LEU A 316 -11.26 -1.46 -3.94
C LEU A 316 -9.77 -1.79 -4.19
N TYR A 317 -9.41 -3.09 -4.14
CA TYR A 317 -8.02 -3.55 -4.20
C TYR A 317 -7.29 -3.04 -5.46
N GLY A 318 -7.90 -3.26 -6.62
CA GLY A 318 -7.33 -2.96 -7.94
C GLY A 318 -7.43 -1.49 -8.35
N GLU A 319 -8.35 -0.73 -7.77
CA GLU A 319 -8.55 0.70 -8.05
C GLU A 319 -7.44 1.59 -7.50
N ARG A 320 -6.64 1.06 -6.58
CA ARG A 320 -5.49 1.74 -5.95
C ARG A 320 -5.87 3.08 -5.30
N VAL A 321 -6.92 3.08 -4.50
CA VAL A 321 -7.43 4.29 -3.83
C VAL A 321 -6.91 4.39 -2.39
N GLY A 322 -6.37 5.56 -2.04
CA GLY A 322 -5.89 5.89 -0.71
C GLY A 322 -5.62 7.37 -0.55
N ALA A 323 -5.34 7.78 0.68
CA ALA A 323 -5.04 9.16 1.02
C ALA A 323 -3.80 9.24 1.92
N LEU A 324 -3.03 10.31 1.80
CA LEU A 324 -2.02 10.71 2.77
C LEU A 324 -2.52 11.98 3.45
N SER A 325 -2.72 11.92 4.77
CA SER A 325 -3.03 13.09 5.60
C SER A 325 -1.82 13.43 6.47
N ILE A 326 -1.44 14.70 6.51
CA ILE A 326 -0.34 15.23 7.34
C ILE A 326 -0.93 16.28 8.28
N VAL A 327 -0.91 16.01 9.57
CA VAL A 327 -1.36 16.91 10.63
C VAL A 327 -0.20 17.80 11.03
N CYS A 328 -0.37 19.12 10.87
CA CYS A 328 0.64 20.14 11.14
C CYS A 328 0.29 20.98 12.39
N LYS A 329 1.22 21.81 12.85
CA LYS A 329 0.96 22.78 13.94
C LYS A 329 0.05 23.94 13.58
N THR A 330 0.04 24.40 12.34
CA THR A 330 -0.78 25.54 11.90
C THR A 330 -1.27 25.35 10.47
N ALA A 331 -2.31 26.10 10.10
CA ALA A 331 -2.83 26.11 8.73
C ALA A 331 -1.80 26.62 7.71
N ASP A 332 -0.98 27.60 8.08
CA ASP A 332 0.12 28.09 7.23
C ASP A 332 1.13 26.98 6.94
N VAL A 333 1.56 26.22 7.95
CA VAL A 333 2.47 25.08 7.77
C VAL A 333 1.82 24.01 6.89
N ALA A 334 0.55 23.68 7.11
CA ALA A 334 -0.17 22.73 6.25
C ALA A 334 -0.18 23.19 4.77
N SER A 335 -0.42 24.46 4.49
CA SER A 335 -0.39 24.97 3.10
C SER A 335 0.99 24.80 2.44
N LYS A 336 2.07 25.02 3.20
CA LYS A 336 3.45 24.82 2.74
C LYS A 336 3.75 23.34 2.51
N VAL A 337 3.34 22.47 3.43
CA VAL A 337 3.46 21.02 3.29
C VAL A 337 2.75 20.54 2.02
N GLU A 338 1.53 20.98 1.75
CA GLU A 338 0.81 20.64 0.53
C GLU A 338 1.59 21.02 -0.74
N SER A 339 2.17 22.22 -0.76
CA SER A 339 2.98 22.68 -1.90
C SER A 339 4.17 21.75 -2.19
N GLN A 340 4.84 21.24 -1.15
CA GLN A 340 5.99 20.35 -1.29
C GLN A 340 5.58 18.93 -1.64
N VAL A 341 4.47 18.44 -1.07
CA VAL A 341 3.92 17.12 -1.41
C VAL A 341 3.51 17.06 -2.90
N LYS A 342 2.99 18.16 -3.47
CA LYS A 342 2.74 18.25 -4.92
C LYS A 342 4.01 18.03 -5.75
N LEU A 343 5.17 18.52 -5.29
CA LEU A 343 6.45 18.33 -5.96
C LEU A 343 6.99 16.88 -5.86
N VAL A 344 6.55 16.12 -4.85
CA VAL A 344 6.80 14.68 -4.78
C VAL A 344 5.90 13.91 -5.74
N ILE A 345 4.60 14.24 -5.77
CA ILE A 345 3.60 13.52 -6.56
C ILE A 345 3.77 13.74 -8.07
N ARG A 346 3.95 15.00 -8.49
CA ARG A 346 3.97 15.40 -9.90
C ARG A 346 4.97 14.60 -10.77
N PRO A 347 6.23 14.37 -10.34
CA PRO A 347 7.16 13.53 -11.10
C PRO A 347 6.95 12.02 -10.90
N MET A 348 6.25 11.60 -9.83
CA MET A 348 6.03 10.18 -9.55
C MET A 348 4.91 9.58 -10.40
N TYR A 349 3.77 10.28 -10.49
CA TYR A 349 2.60 9.82 -11.26
C TYR A 349 1.71 10.95 -11.78
N SER A 350 2.20 12.20 -11.81
CA SER A 350 1.45 13.39 -12.26
C SER A 350 0.25 13.77 -11.38
N ASN A 351 -0.83 13.01 -11.46
CA ASN A 351 -2.07 13.14 -10.70
C ASN A 351 -2.71 11.75 -10.53
N PRO A 352 -3.50 11.52 -9.46
CA PRO A 352 -3.97 10.19 -9.13
C PRO A 352 -5.22 9.77 -9.94
N PRO A 353 -5.56 8.45 -9.98
CA PRO A 353 -6.70 7.94 -10.74
C PRO A 353 -8.06 8.45 -10.24
N ILE A 354 -8.97 8.80 -11.16
CA ILE A 354 -10.26 9.42 -10.80
C ILE A 354 -11.34 8.42 -10.36
N HIS A 355 -11.38 7.21 -10.92
CA HIS A 355 -12.55 6.31 -10.81
C HIS A 355 -12.78 5.85 -9.37
N GLY A 356 -11.82 5.14 -8.79
CA GLY A 356 -11.95 4.66 -7.43
C GLY A 356 -12.14 5.76 -6.38
N ALA A 357 -11.46 6.90 -6.51
CA ALA A 357 -11.69 8.03 -5.60
C ALA A 357 -13.11 8.60 -5.72
N SER A 358 -13.69 8.60 -6.92
CA SER A 358 -15.08 8.99 -7.12
C SER A 358 -16.04 8.00 -6.47
N ILE A 359 -15.77 6.69 -6.52
CA ILE A 359 -16.60 5.67 -5.83
C ILE A 359 -16.62 5.96 -4.33
N VAL A 360 -15.43 6.13 -3.74
CA VAL A 360 -15.29 6.44 -2.31
C VAL A 360 -16.04 7.74 -1.97
N SER A 361 -15.84 8.81 -2.75
CA SER A 361 -16.53 10.08 -2.52
C SER A 361 -18.05 9.96 -2.60
N THR A 362 -18.58 9.23 -3.58
CA THR A 362 -20.02 8.99 -3.72
C THR A 362 -20.59 8.28 -2.49
N ILE A 363 -19.91 7.24 -2.00
CA ILE A 363 -20.34 6.50 -0.82
C ILE A 363 -20.24 7.36 0.45
N LEU A 364 -19.13 8.06 0.65
CA LEU A 364 -18.90 8.83 1.88
C LEU A 364 -19.71 10.13 1.97
N LYS A 365 -20.18 10.67 0.84
CA LYS A 365 -20.96 11.92 0.79
C LYS A 365 -22.45 11.69 0.98
N ASP A 366 -22.95 10.54 0.55
CA ASP A 366 -24.36 10.16 0.66
C ASP A 366 -24.60 9.37 1.95
N ARG A 367 -25.53 9.83 2.78
CA ARG A 367 -25.82 9.21 4.09
C ARG A 367 -26.31 7.78 3.95
N ASP A 368 -27.14 7.49 2.96
CA ASP A 368 -27.78 6.20 2.83
C ASP A 368 -26.79 5.17 2.25
N LEU A 369 -25.95 5.57 1.28
CA LEU A 369 -24.84 4.75 0.81
C LEU A 369 -23.78 4.53 1.90
N PHE A 370 -23.45 5.55 2.70
CA PHE A 370 -22.54 5.39 3.83
C PHE A 370 -23.06 4.34 4.82
N ASN A 371 -24.35 4.41 5.16
CA ASN A 371 -25.00 3.44 6.06
C ASN A 371 -25.01 2.01 5.46
N GLU A 372 -25.28 1.88 4.17
CA GLU A 372 -25.21 0.58 3.50
C GLU A 372 -23.78 0.00 3.54
N TRP A 373 -22.78 0.85 3.29
CA TRP A 373 -21.38 0.44 3.38
C TRP A 373 -20.99 -0.01 4.77
N THR A 374 -21.37 0.71 5.83
CA THR A 374 -21.01 0.33 7.20
C THR A 374 -21.66 -0.99 7.62
N ILE A 375 -22.88 -1.28 7.16
CA ILE A 375 -23.54 -2.59 7.34
C ILE A 375 -22.75 -3.70 6.64
N GLU A 376 -22.41 -3.53 5.35
CA GLU A 376 -21.65 -4.54 4.61
C GLU A 376 -20.24 -4.74 5.21
N LEU A 377 -19.58 -3.66 5.64
CA LEU A 377 -18.28 -3.69 6.31
C LEU A 377 -18.34 -4.47 7.62
N LYS A 378 -19.34 -4.19 8.46
CA LYS A 378 -19.54 -4.92 9.71
C LYS A 378 -19.80 -6.41 9.46
N ALA A 379 -20.61 -6.75 8.46
CA ALA A 379 -20.85 -8.15 8.10
C ALA A 379 -19.56 -8.88 7.68
N MET A 380 -18.66 -8.21 6.94
CA MET A 380 -17.35 -8.77 6.60
C MET A 380 -16.47 -9.00 7.84
N ALA A 381 -16.43 -8.04 8.77
CA ALA A 381 -15.68 -8.16 10.02
C ALA A 381 -16.23 -9.29 10.91
N ASP A 382 -17.55 -9.34 11.11
CA ASP A 382 -18.23 -10.37 11.91
C ASP A 382 -17.95 -11.78 11.36
N ARG A 383 -17.92 -11.94 10.03
CA ARG A 383 -17.56 -13.23 9.42
C ARG A 383 -16.13 -13.64 9.75
N ILE A 384 -15.18 -12.72 9.69
CA ILE A 384 -13.78 -13.01 10.03
C ILE A 384 -13.64 -13.42 11.51
N ILE A 385 -14.32 -12.70 12.40
CA ILE A 385 -14.36 -13.02 13.83
C ILE A 385 -14.95 -14.44 14.02
N SER A 386 -16.05 -14.76 13.33
CA SER A 386 -16.63 -16.10 13.34
C SER A 386 -15.66 -17.19 12.87
N MET A 387 -14.91 -16.95 11.77
CA MET A 387 -13.89 -17.89 11.27
C MET A 387 -12.77 -18.13 12.29
N ARG A 388 -12.38 -17.11 13.07
CA ARG A 388 -11.40 -17.26 14.17
C ARG A 388 -11.92 -18.21 15.24
N HIS A 389 -13.16 -18.00 15.69
CA HIS A 389 -13.78 -18.88 16.69
C HIS A 389 -13.94 -20.31 16.16
N GLN A 390 -14.44 -20.48 14.93
CA GLN A 390 -14.61 -21.81 14.35
C GLN A 390 -13.29 -22.58 14.22
N LEU A 391 -12.22 -21.92 13.77
CA LEU A 391 -10.90 -22.55 13.68
C LEU A 391 -10.36 -22.93 15.06
N PHE A 392 -10.41 -22.02 16.03
CA PHE A 392 -9.96 -22.30 17.40
C PHE A 392 -10.71 -23.48 18.03
N GLU A 393 -12.04 -23.46 17.94
CA GLU A 393 -12.91 -24.52 18.47
C GLU A 393 -12.67 -25.86 17.77
N SER A 394 -12.47 -25.85 16.45
CA SER A 394 -12.15 -27.05 15.68
C SER A 394 -10.79 -27.64 16.08
N LEU A 395 -9.74 -26.82 16.24
CA LEU A 395 -8.42 -27.27 16.71
C LEU A 395 -8.47 -27.84 18.13
N ARG A 396 -9.24 -27.19 19.02
CA ARG A 396 -9.45 -27.64 20.40
C ARG A 396 -10.19 -28.98 20.44
N ALA A 397 -11.30 -29.10 19.71
CA ALA A 397 -12.09 -30.34 19.64
C ALA A 397 -11.29 -31.51 19.04
N LYS A 398 -10.40 -31.23 18.09
CA LYS A 398 -9.48 -32.20 17.51
C LYS A 398 -8.37 -32.67 18.48
N GLY A 399 -8.17 -31.97 19.60
CA GLY A 399 -7.07 -32.25 20.53
C GLY A 399 -5.71 -31.89 19.95
N THR A 400 -5.63 -30.83 19.14
CA THR A 400 -4.37 -30.40 18.52
C THR A 400 -3.36 -29.93 19.57
N PRO A 401 -2.12 -30.46 19.59
CA PRO A 401 -1.11 -30.05 20.57
C PRO A 401 -0.86 -28.54 20.61
N GLY A 402 -0.62 -28.01 21.82
CA GLY A 402 -0.30 -26.60 22.08
C GLY A 402 -1.50 -25.69 22.34
N ASP A 403 -1.23 -24.42 22.67
CA ASP A 403 -2.27 -23.40 22.87
C ASP A 403 -2.57 -22.61 21.58
N TRP A 404 -3.83 -22.70 21.15
CA TRP A 404 -4.36 -22.00 19.97
C TRP A 404 -5.24 -20.79 20.31
N SER A 405 -5.33 -20.39 21.59
CA SER A 405 -6.15 -19.26 22.05
C SER A 405 -5.77 -17.91 21.42
N HIS A 406 -4.53 -17.78 20.94
CA HIS A 406 -4.07 -16.59 20.22
C HIS A 406 -4.88 -16.29 18.95
N ILE A 407 -5.49 -17.30 18.30
CA ILE A 407 -6.31 -17.12 17.09
C ILE A 407 -7.50 -16.18 17.33
N ILE A 408 -8.13 -16.27 18.51
CA ILE A 408 -9.28 -15.44 18.89
C ILE A 408 -8.89 -14.15 19.61
N LYS A 409 -7.66 -14.05 20.12
CA LYS A 409 -7.10 -12.81 20.70
C LYS A 409 -6.57 -11.86 19.64
N GLN A 410 -6.05 -12.41 18.54
CA GLN A 410 -5.61 -11.64 17.39
C GLN A 410 -6.81 -11.10 16.58
N ILE A 411 -6.62 -9.95 15.94
CA ILE A 411 -7.67 -9.18 15.26
C ILE A 411 -7.38 -9.00 13.76
N GLY A 412 -8.41 -8.58 13.02
CA GLY A 412 -8.28 -8.23 11.60
C GLY A 412 -8.14 -9.44 10.67
N MET A 413 -7.54 -9.23 9.50
CA MET A 413 -7.52 -10.24 8.41
C MET A 413 -6.59 -11.42 8.64
N PHE A 414 -5.61 -11.30 9.55
CA PHE A 414 -4.52 -12.28 9.63
C PHE A 414 -4.37 -12.87 11.01
N THR A 415 -3.91 -14.12 11.01
CA THR A 415 -3.46 -14.81 12.21
C THR A 415 -2.02 -15.24 11.99
N PHE A 416 -1.18 -15.01 13.00
CA PHE A 416 0.15 -15.61 13.06
C PHE A 416 0.06 -16.91 13.86
N THR A 417 0.12 -18.03 13.14
CA THR A 417 -0.17 -19.36 13.69
C THR A 417 0.94 -19.89 14.60
N GLY A 418 2.17 -19.40 14.42
CA GLY A 418 3.36 -19.95 15.06
C GLY A 418 3.88 -21.24 14.42
N LEU A 419 3.34 -21.67 13.28
CA LEU A 419 3.88 -22.77 12.49
C LEU A 419 5.22 -22.36 11.86
N ASN A 420 6.20 -23.26 11.91
CA ASN A 420 7.50 -23.03 11.30
C ASN A 420 7.48 -23.30 9.78
N SER A 421 8.55 -22.93 9.08
CA SER A 421 8.60 -23.06 7.62
C SER A 421 8.55 -24.53 7.13
N GLU A 422 9.00 -25.50 7.93
CA GLU A 422 8.92 -26.92 7.57
C GLU A 422 7.47 -27.44 7.67
N GLN A 423 6.76 -27.07 8.73
CA GLN A 423 5.34 -27.34 8.91
C GLN A 423 4.50 -26.69 7.80
N VAL A 424 4.81 -25.44 7.43
CA VAL A 424 4.16 -24.76 6.30
C VAL A 424 4.42 -25.51 4.99
N ALA A 425 5.66 -25.89 4.72
CA ALA A 425 6.00 -26.65 3.50
C ALA A 425 5.29 -28.01 3.45
N PHE A 426 5.20 -28.70 4.58
CA PHE A 426 4.42 -29.93 4.72
C PHE A 426 2.94 -29.71 4.39
N MET A 427 2.31 -28.68 4.95
CA MET A 427 0.90 -28.36 4.66
C MET A 427 0.67 -27.99 3.20
N THR A 428 1.60 -27.29 2.56
CA THR A 428 1.51 -27.01 1.12
C THR A 428 1.61 -28.28 0.30
N LYS A 429 2.57 -29.17 0.61
CA LYS A 429 2.82 -30.39 -0.15
C LYS A 429 1.71 -31.44 0.02
N GLU A 430 1.31 -31.73 1.26
CA GLU A 430 0.44 -32.87 1.58
C GLU A 430 -1.04 -32.49 1.63
N TYR A 431 -1.35 -31.21 1.94
CA TYR A 431 -2.73 -30.74 2.11
C TYR A 431 -3.13 -29.67 1.10
N HIS A 432 -2.23 -29.25 0.20
CA HIS A 432 -2.49 -28.20 -0.79
C HIS A 432 -2.91 -26.85 -0.17
N ILE A 433 -2.41 -26.56 1.04
CA ILE A 433 -2.70 -25.31 1.75
C ILE A 433 -1.53 -24.34 1.59
N TYR A 434 -1.84 -23.18 1.00
CA TYR A 434 -0.88 -22.16 0.60
C TYR A 434 -0.94 -20.98 1.57
N MET A 435 0.15 -20.74 2.29
CA MET A 435 0.33 -19.61 3.21
C MET A 435 1.75 -19.07 3.13
N THR A 436 2.06 -17.96 3.80
CA THR A 436 3.45 -17.47 3.84
C THR A 436 4.31 -18.34 4.75
N SER A 437 5.60 -18.44 4.45
CA SER A 437 6.56 -19.35 5.12
C SER A 437 6.79 -19.03 6.60
N ASP A 438 6.35 -17.86 7.05
CA ASP A 438 6.36 -17.39 8.43
C ASP A 438 5.11 -17.81 9.24
N GLY A 439 4.20 -18.58 8.63
CA GLY A 439 3.01 -19.11 9.29
C GLY A 439 1.86 -18.10 9.39
N ARG A 440 1.89 -16.97 8.66
CA ARG A 440 0.73 -16.07 8.57
C ARG A 440 -0.35 -16.65 7.65
N ILE A 441 -1.58 -16.75 8.16
CA ILE A 441 -2.77 -17.12 7.39
C ILE A 441 -3.77 -15.97 7.28
N SER A 442 -4.48 -15.91 6.15
CA SER A 442 -5.58 -14.99 5.91
C SER A 442 -6.89 -15.60 6.40
N MET A 443 -7.42 -15.09 7.51
CA MET A 443 -8.74 -15.47 8.05
C MET A 443 -9.88 -15.10 7.09
N ALA A 444 -9.66 -14.07 6.27
CA ALA A 444 -10.62 -13.63 5.27
C ALA A 444 -10.75 -14.57 4.07
N GLY A 445 -9.80 -15.50 3.89
CA GLY A 445 -9.86 -16.57 2.88
C GLY A 445 -10.53 -17.85 3.39
N LEU A 446 -10.84 -17.95 4.69
CA LEU A 446 -11.50 -19.11 5.28
C LEU A 446 -13.01 -19.06 5.08
N SER A 447 -13.61 -20.24 5.17
CA SER A 447 -15.05 -20.47 5.16
C SER A 447 -15.36 -21.65 6.08
N SER A 448 -16.62 -21.78 6.51
CA SER A 448 -17.04 -22.87 7.40
C SER A 448 -16.78 -24.25 6.76
N ARG A 449 -16.78 -24.31 5.42
CA ARG A 449 -16.44 -25.51 4.63
C ARG A 449 -14.94 -25.84 4.60
N THR A 450 -14.07 -24.85 4.73
CA THR A 450 -12.61 -25.03 4.63
C THR A 450 -11.93 -25.16 5.98
N VAL A 451 -12.58 -24.72 7.07
CA VAL A 451 -12.07 -24.86 8.45
C VAL A 451 -11.70 -26.32 8.79
N PRO A 452 -12.54 -27.35 8.53
CA PRO A 452 -12.17 -28.73 8.84
C PRO A 452 -10.88 -29.20 8.15
N HIS A 453 -10.72 -28.87 6.86
CA HIS A 453 -9.51 -29.21 6.09
C HIS A 453 -8.26 -28.56 6.68
N LEU A 454 -8.35 -27.27 7.05
CA LEU A 454 -7.26 -26.57 7.70
C LEU A 454 -6.92 -27.17 9.07
N THR A 455 -7.93 -27.51 9.89
CA THR A 455 -7.74 -28.13 11.21
C THR A 455 -6.96 -29.44 11.09
N GLU A 456 -7.35 -30.33 10.17
CA GLU A 456 -6.64 -31.58 9.95
C GLU A 456 -5.19 -31.36 9.53
N ALA A 457 -4.95 -30.40 8.63
CA ALA A 457 -3.61 -30.08 8.15
C ALA A 457 -2.71 -29.51 9.26
N ILE A 458 -3.22 -28.58 10.07
CA ILE A 458 -2.48 -28.02 11.22
C ILE A 458 -2.17 -29.14 12.22
N HIS A 459 -3.16 -29.96 12.56
CA HIS A 459 -2.98 -31.08 13.48
C HIS A 459 -1.90 -32.05 13.00
N ALA A 460 -1.94 -32.43 11.72
CA ALA A 460 -0.93 -33.30 11.14
C ALA A 460 0.46 -32.64 11.11
N ALA A 461 0.54 -31.35 10.78
CA ALA A 461 1.81 -30.63 10.75
C ALA A 461 2.49 -30.64 12.12
N VAL A 462 1.76 -30.32 13.20
CA VAL A 462 2.35 -30.25 14.54
C VAL A 462 2.60 -31.61 15.20
N THR A 463 2.02 -32.69 14.68
CA THR A 463 2.21 -34.05 15.23
C THR A 463 3.22 -34.88 14.44
N ARG A 464 3.41 -34.60 13.14
CA ARG A 464 4.25 -35.40 12.23
C ARG A 464 5.54 -34.70 11.84
N VAL A 465 5.58 -33.37 11.90
CA VAL A 465 6.75 -32.55 11.60
C VAL A 465 7.18 -31.91 12.92
N ALA A 466 7.99 -32.67 13.66
CA ALA A 466 8.54 -32.27 14.96
C ALA A 466 9.71 -31.30 14.80
#